data_AF-A0A269VPB0-F1
#
_entry.id   AF-A0A269VPB0-F1
#
_cell.length_a   1.000
_cell.length_b   1.000
_cell.length_c   1.000
_cell.angle_alpha   90.00
_cell.angle_beta   90.00
_cell.angle_gamma   90.00
#
_symmetry.space_group_name_H-M   'P 1'
#
loop_
_entity.id
_entity.type
_entity.pdbx_description
1 polymer ?
#
loop_
_entity_poly.entity_id
_entity_poly.type
_entity_poly.pdbx_seq_one_letter_code
_entity_poly.pdbx_strand_id
1 'polypeptide(L)'
;MKSVVISEADLSVNLSSQHIRGSCSYQDTILLHTSCSQEYMKLSKHFLDKNLLYVSLLLCTRALKSMLNALYIKVEGRQPVSNILLEDILRMFPGASGMNVESLIFIHSLSFLSQESTLISKMEPTHLMNLMSRADELLLQISRLLELPYEPYQSVIKYRTC
;
A
#
# COMPACT_ATOMS: atom_id res chain seq x y z
N MET A 1 -52.42 4.11 44.61
CA MET A 1 -52.22 3.92 43.15
C MET A 1 -52.29 5.28 42.46
N LYS A 2 -51.14 5.86 42.11
CA LYS A 2 -51.02 6.93 41.12
C LYS A 2 -49.83 6.57 40.23
N SER A 3 -50.14 6.29 38.97
CA SER A 3 -49.22 5.92 37.91
C SER A 3 -48.36 7.13 37.54
N VAL A 4 -47.04 6.96 37.56
CA VAL A 4 -46.10 7.93 36.98
C VAL A 4 -45.74 7.39 35.61
N VAL A 5 -46.32 8.00 34.57
CA VAL A 5 -45.92 7.81 33.17
C VAL A 5 -44.72 8.75 32.95
N ILE A 6 -43.54 8.17 32.75
CA ILE A 6 -42.35 8.90 32.34
C ILE A 6 -42.40 8.99 30.81
N SER A 7 -42.58 10.20 30.29
CA SER A 7 -42.55 10.49 28.86
C SER A 7 -41.12 10.43 28.34
N GLU A 8 -40.89 9.56 27.35
CA GLU A 8 -39.62 9.40 26.61
C GLU A 8 -39.39 10.57 25.62
N ALA A 9 -39.16 11.76 26.15
CA ALA A 9 -38.89 12.93 25.32
C ALA A 9 -37.87 13.86 25.98
N ASP A 10 -36.67 13.35 26.29
CA ASP A 10 -35.52 14.19 26.69
C ASP A 10 -34.16 13.48 26.52
N LEU A 11 -34.02 12.60 25.53
CA LEU A 11 -32.76 11.88 25.22
C LEU A 11 -32.07 12.36 23.93
N SER A 12 -32.49 13.49 23.37
CA SER A 12 -32.01 14.00 22.09
C SER A 12 -31.11 15.24 22.19
N VAL A 13 -30.37 15.44 23.27
CA VAL A 13 -29.37 16.52 23.34
C VAL A 13 -28.15 16.08 24.14
N ASN A 14 -27.38 15.10 23.62
CA ASN A 14 -25.96 14.92 24.00
C ASN A 14 -25.16 13.96 23.10
N LEU A 15 -25.57 13.76 21.84
CA LEU A 15 -24.81 12.96 20.86
C LEU A 15 -24.08 13.83 19.82
N SER A 16 -23.58 15.01 20.22
CA SER A 16 -22.93 15.96 19.32
C SER A 16 -21.49 16.32 19.69
N SER A 17 -20.82 15.57 20.57
CA SER A 17 -19.44 15.90 20.99
C SER A 17 -18.38 14.81 20.74
N GLN A 18 -18.71 13.66 20.15
CA GLN A 18 -17.72 12.60 19.88
C GLN A 18 -17.20 12.53 18.43
N HIS A 19 -17.70 13.36 17.50
CA HIS A 19 -17.29 13.28 16.09
C HIS A 19 -16.15 14.20 15.65
N ILE A 20 -15.53 14.97 16.56
CA ILE A 20 -14.51 15.99 16.19
C ILE A 20 -13.17 15.76 16.92
N ARG A 21 -12.82 14.51 17.22
CA ARG A 21 -11.57 14.22 17.96
C ARG A 21 -10.76 13.04 17.44
N GLY A 22 -10.82 12.79 16.13
CA GLY A 22 -10.02 11.76 15.46
C GLY A 22 -9.20 12.25 14.25
N SER A 23 -9.37 13.51 13.82
CA SER A 23 -8.63 14.11 12.70
C SER A 23 -7.20 14.51 13.09
N CYS A 24 -6.50 13.67 13.86
CA CYS A 24 -5.05 13.62 13.75
C CYS A 24 -4.80 12.97 12.38
N SER A 25 -4.66 13.85 11.39
CA SER A 25 -4.53 13.55 9.98
C SER A 25 -3.58 12.37 9.77
N TYR A 26 -4.08 11.26 9.21
CA TYR A 26 -3.22 10.14 8.82
C TYR A 26 -2.21 10.52 7.71
N GLN A 27 -2.18 11.78 7.28
CA GLN A 27 -1.24 12.33 6.31
C GLN A 27 0.22 12.01 6.65
N ASP A 28 0.62 12.15 7.91
CA ASP A 28 2.01 11.84 8.31
C ASP A 28 2.33 10.35 8.14
N THR A 29 1.34 9.48 8.40
CA THR A 29 1.49 8.03 8.21
C THR A 29 1.52 7.67 6.73
N ILE A 30 0.67 8.29 5.92
CA ILE A 30 0.67 8.14 4.46
C ILE A 30 2.03 8.56 3.90
N LEU A 31 2.55 9.72 4.31
CA LEU A 31 3.84 10.25 3.87
C LEU A 31 5.00 9.32 4.29
N LEU A 32 4.99 8.84 5.53
CA LEU A 32 5.98 7.87 6.01
C LEU A 32 5.98 6.62 5.12
N HIS A 33 4.80 6.06 4.82
CA HIS A 33 4.68 4.89 3.97
C HIS A 33 5.18 5.14 2.55
N THR A 34 4.90 6.31 1.96
CA THR A 34 5.41 6.65 0.63
C THR A 34 6.92 6.82 0.60
N SER A 35 7.51 7.47 1.62
CA SER A 35 8.96 7.61 1.76
C SER A 35 9.64 6.26 1.97
N CYS A 36 9.11 5.40 2.84
CA CYS A 36 9.62 4.04 3.02
C CYS A 36 9.56 3.24 1.73
N SER A 37 8.49 3.38 0.94
CA SER A 37 8.36 2.69 -0.36
C SER A 37 9.49 3.08 -1.32
N GLN A 38 9.73 4.38 -1.47
CA GLN A 38 10.82 4.91 -2.29
C GLN A 38 12.19 4.37 -1.87
N GLU A 39 12.49 4.39 -0.58
CA GLU A 39 13.78 3.91 -0.05
C GLU A 39 13.94 2.40 -0.20
N TYR A 40 12.89 1.63 0.06
CA TYR A 40 12.92 0.18 -0.16
C TYR A 40 13.19 -0.17 -1.63
N MET A 41 12.62 0.55 -2.59
CA MET A 41 12.88 0.27 -4.00
C MET A 41 14.29 0.67 -4.42
N LYS A 42 14.82 1.79 -3.92
CA LYS A 42 16.24 2.18 -4.11
C LYS A 42 17.19 1.10 -3.57
N LEU A 43 16.94 0.63 -2.36
CA LEU A 43 17.72 -0.45 -1.74
C LEU A 43 17.58 -1.76 -2.50
N SER A 44 16.37 -2.10 -2.93
CA SER A 44 16.11 -3.28 -3.78
C SER A 44 17.03 -3.25 -5.01
N LYS A 45 17.05 -2.15 -5.76
CA LYS A 45 17.93 -1.99 -6.92
C LYS A 45 19.41 -2.09 -6.55
N HIS A 46 19.83 -1.49 -5.44
CA HIS A 46 21.20 -1.60 -4.95
C HIS A 46 21.60 -3.05 -4.69
N PHE A 47 20.75 -3.84 -4.04
CA PHE A 47 21.04 -5.25 -3.74
C PHE A 47 20.99 -6.15 -4.98
N LEU A 48 20.13 -5.84 -5.96
CA LEU A 48 20.17 -6.50 -7.26
C LEU A 48 21.55 -6.34 -7.92
N ASP A 49 22.11 -5.13 -7.90
CA ASP A 49 23.42 -4.83 -8.50
C ASP A 49 24.59 -5.52 -7.78
N LYS A 50 24.37 -5.96 -6.54
CA LYS A 50 25.29 -6.80 -5.76
C LYS A 50 25.02 -8.29 -5.90
N ASN A 51 24.11 -8.69 -6.80
CA ASN A 51 23.65 -10.06 -7.00
C ASN A 51 23.02 -10.71 -5.75
N LEU A 52 22.47 -9.89 -4.85
CA LEU A 52 21.77 -10.34 -3.63
C LEU A 52 20.27 -10.44 -3.91
N LEU A 53 19.90 -11.42 -4.75
CA LEU A 53 18.57 -11.53 -5.37
C LEU A 53 17.43 -11.65 -4.36
N TYR A 54 17.61 -12.48 -3.32
CA TYR A 54 16.58 -12.66 -2.29
C TYR A 54 16.29 -11.36 -1.53
N VAL A 55 17.34 -10.67 -1.08
CA VAL A 55 17.22 -9.41 -0.34
C VAL A 55 16.60 -8.33 -1.25
N SER A 56 17.02 -8.30 -2.51
CA SER A 56 16.45 -7.40 -3.52
C SER A 56 14.95 -7.60 -3.67
N LEU A 57 14.49 -8.84 -3.86
CA LEU A 57 13.06 -9.13 -3.99
C LEU A 57 12.29 -8.81 -2.70
N LEU A 58 12.83 -9.17 -1.54
CA LEU A 58 12.20 -8.89 -0.26
C LEU A 58 11.92 -7.39 -0.08
N LEU A 59 12.90 -6.55 -0.42
CA LEU A 59 12.74 -5.09 -0.34
C LEU A 59 11.77 -4.54 -1.40
N CYS A 60 11.77 -5.08 -2.61
CA CYS A 60 10.78 -4.75 -3.64
C CYS A 60 9.35 -5.02 -3.15
N THR A 61 9.11 -6.19 -2.55
CA THR A 61 7.82 -6.54 -1.95
C THR A 61 7.45 -5.61 -0.79
N ARG A 62 8.43 -5.21 0.04
CA ARG A 62 8.20 -4.24 1.13
C ARG A 62 7.85 -2.84 0.60
N ALA A 63 8.42 -2.43 -0.53
CA ALA A 63 8.08 -1.18 -1.19
C ALA A 63 6.60 -1.15 -1.61
N LEU A 64 6.13 -2.21 -2.29
CA LEU A 64 4.72 -2.36 -2.67
C LEU A 64 3.80 -2.40 -1.45
N LYS A 65 4.14 -3.19 -0.43
CA LYS A 65 3.34 -3.28 0.80
C LYS A 65 3.21 -1.92 1.48
N SER A 66 4.29 -1.14 1.54
CA SER A 66 4.25 0.19 2.14
C SER A 66 3.31 1.12 1.38
N MET A 67 3.38 1.12 0.04
CA MET A 67 2.51 1.97 -0.78
C MET A 67 1.03 1.53 -0.71
N LEU A 68 0.76 0.22 -0.64
CA LEU A 68 -0.59 -0.30 -0.41
C LEU A 68 -1.14 0.09 0.96
N ASN A 69 -0.31 0.12 2.01
CA ASN A 69 -0.72 0.64 3.32
C ASN A 69 -1.10 2.12 3.26
N ALA A 70 -0.32 2.94 2.54
CA ALA A 70 -0.67 4.35 2.33
C ALA A 70 -2.03 4.49 1.63
N LEU A 71 -2.27 3.70 0.57
CA LEU A 71 -3.53 3.74 -0.16
C LEU A 71 -4.70 3.28 0.72
N TYR A 72 -4.51 2.23 1.50
CA TYR A 72 -5.51 1.71 2.43
C TYR A 72 -5.92 2.78 3.43
N ILE A 73 -4.95 3.46 4.03
CA ILE A 73 -5.21 4.52 4.99
C ILE A 73 -5.96 5.69 4.34
N LYS A 74 -5.61 6.06 3.09
CA LYS A 74 -6.32 7.09 2.32
C LYS A 74 -7.79 6.70 2.08
N VAL A 75 -8.05 5.45 1.70
CA VAL A 75 -9.40 4.97 1.30
C VAL A 75 -10.27 4.66 2.52
N GLU A 76 -9.75 3.93 3.50
CA GLU A 76 -10.50 3.39 4.64
C GLU A 76 -10.46 4.32 5.87
N GLY A 77 -9.60 5.34 5.86
CA GLY A 77 -9.47 6.27 6.98
C GLY A 77 -8.97 5.62 8.28
N ARG A 78 -8.24 4.49 8.18
CA ARG A 78 -7.67 3.76 9.32
C ARG A 78 -6.43 2.96 8.91
N GLN A 79 -5.59 2.61 9.86
CA GLN A 79 -4.47 1.70 9.62
C GLN A 79 -4.95 0.25 9.42
N PRO A 80 -4.27 -0.54 8.58
CA PRO A 80 -4.54 -1.97 8.47
C PRO A 80 -4.13 -2.69 9.76
N VAL A 81 -5.04 -3.51 10.30
CA VAL A 81 -4.84 -4.25 11.57
C VAL A 81 -4.01 -5.54 11.34
N SER A 82 -4.00 -6.02 10.10
CA SER A 82 -3.31 -7.22 9.65
C SER A 82 -2.76 -7.01 8.23
N ASN A 83 -2.24 -8.07 7.60
CA ASN A 83 -1.88 -8.00 6.19
C ASN A 83 -3.12 -7.66 5.36
N ILE A 84 -3.00 -6.66 4.48
CA ILE A 84 -4.06 -6.27 3.54
C ILE A 84 -4.40 -7.48 2.66
N LEU A 85 -5.68 -7.84 2.64
CA LEU A 85 -6.18 -8.98 1.85
C LEU A 85 -6.40 -8.56 0.39
N LEU A 86 -6.43 -9.54 -0.51
CA LEU A 86 -6.68 -9.29 -1.94
C LEU A 86 -8.01 -8.53 -2.18
N GLU A 87 -9.02 -8.83 -1.39
CA GLU A 87 -10.33 -8.18 -1.44
C GLU A 87 -10.30 -6.72 -0.96
N ASP A 88 -9.46 -6.40 0.02
CA ASP A 88 -9.21 -5.02 0.42
C ASP A 88 -8.51 -4.27 -0.71
N ILE A 89 -7.51 -4.91 -1.31
CA ILE A 89 -6.79 -4.38 -2.48
C ILE A 89 -7.78 -4.07 -3.60
N LEU A 90 -8.68 -4.99 -3.96
CA LEU A 90 -9.74 -4.76 -4.97
C LEU A 90 -10.60 -3.51 -4.69
N ARG A 91 -11.00 -3.29 -3.44
CA ARG A 91 -11.85 -2.14 -3.05
C ARG A 91 -11.11 -0.80 -3.14
N MET A 92 -9.79 -0.81 -2.95
CA MET A 92 -8.96 0.39 -3.02
C MET A 92 -8.77 0.93 -4.45
N PHE A 93 -9.03 0.12 -5.50
CA PHE A 93 -8.79 0.52 -6.88
C PHE A 93 -10.10 0.91 -7.59
N PRO A 94 -10.25 2.19 -8.00
CA PRO A 94 -11.30 2.58 -8.92
C PRO A 94 -11.18 1.77 -10.23
N GLY A 95 -12.31 1.39 -10.84
CA GLY A 95 -12.31 0.65 -12.11
C GLY A 95 -11.56 1.36 -13.26
N ALA A 96 -11.37 2.69 -13.16
CA ALA A 96 -10.63 3.50 -14.12
C ALA A 96 -9.13 3.69 -13.79
N SER A 97 -8.64 3.13 -12.69
CA SER A 97 -7.26 3.36 -12.18
C SER A 97 -6.15 2.69 -12.99
N GLY A 98 -6.49 1.83 -13.95
CA GLY A 98 -5.53 1.01 -14.69
C GLY A 98 -4.99 -0.18 -13.90
N MET A 99 -5.26 -0.28 -12.59
CA MET A 99 -4.99 -1.49 -11.80
C MET A 99 -6.10 -2.51 -12.00
N ASN A 100 -5.78 -3.51 -12.82
CA ASN A 100 -6.64 -4.62 -13.21
C ASN A 100 -6.37 -5.87 -12.36
N VAL A 101 -7.14 -6.93 -12.60
CA VAL A 101 -6.98 -8.24 -11.95
C VAL A 101 -5.56 -8.79 -12.07
N GLU A 102 -4.90 -8.57 -13.20
CA GLU A 102 -3.50 -8.99 -13.41
C GLU A 102 -2.53 -8.30 -12.43
N SER A 103 -2.73 -7.02 -12.15
CA SER A 103 -1.91 -6.28 -11.18
C SER A 103 -2.04 -6.85 -9.77
N LEU A 104 -3.24 -7.30 -9.41
CA LEU A 104 -3.53 -7.95 -8.13
C LEU A 104 -2.88 -9.33 -8.01
N ILE A 105 -3.03 -10.14 -9.06
CA ILE A 105 -2.37 -11.45 -9.17
C ILE A 105 -0.86 -11.27 -9.06
N PHE A 106 -0.31 -10.27 -9.73
CA PHE A 106 1.11 -9.94 -9.65
C PHE A 106 1.55 -9.61 -8.22
N ILE A 107 0.87 -8.67 -7.54
CA ILE A 107 1.20 -8.28 -6.16
C ILE A 107 1.18 -9.50 -5.23
N HIS A 108 0.13 -10.33 -5.33
CA HIS A 108 0.01 -11.52 -4.50
C HIS A 108 1.11 -12.56 -4.81
N SER A 109 1.39 -12.79 -6.09
CA SER A 109 2.44 -13.72 -6.52
C SER A 109 3.82 -13.26 -6.07
N LEU A 110 4.11 -11.96 -6.14
CA LEU A 110 5.37 -11.38 -5.67
C LEU A 110 5.52 -11.50 -4.15
N SER A 111 4.42 -11.28 -3.41
CA SER A 111 4.39 -11.47 -1.95
C SER A 111 4.67 -12.92 -1.56
N PHE A 112 4.03 -13.89 -2.22
CA PHE A 112 4.30 -15.31 -2.03
C PHE A 112 5.76 -15.64 -2.36
N LEU A 113 6.23 -15.25 -3.54
CA LEU A 113 7.58 -15.54 -4.02
C LEU A 113 8.67 -14.97 -3.08
N SER A 114 8.42 -13.83 -2.43
CA SER A 114 9.35 -13.25 -1.45
C SER A 114 9.56 -14.09 -0.18
N GLN A 115 8.69 -15.08 0.05
CA GLN A 115 8.81 -16.04 1.16
C GLN A 115 9.62 -17.28 0.75
N GLU A 116 9.77 -17.53 -0.55
CA GLU A 116 10.38 -18.72 -1.12
C GLU A 116 11.85 -18.49 -1.51
N SER A 117 12.72 -18.35 -0.50
CA SER A 117 14.15 -18.04 -0.70
C SER A 117 14.89 -19.02 -1.61
N THR A 118 14.51 -20.30 -1.57
CA THR A 118 15.12 -21.36 -2.39
C THR A 118 14.81 -21.19 -3.87
N LEU A 119 13.60 -20.74 -4.23
CA LEU A 119 13.24 -20.45 -5.62
C LEU A 119 14.01 -19.23 -6.14
N ILE A 120 14.19 -18.21 -5.30
CA ILE A 120 14.90 -16.99 -5.67
C ILE A 120 16.39 -17.21 -5.88
N SER A 121 17.01 -18.11 -5.11
CA SER A 121 18.43 -18.45 -5.33
C SER A 121 18.71 -19.04 -6.72
N LYS A 122 17.69 -19.55 -7.42
CA LYS A 122 17.79 -20.13 -8.77
C LYS A 122 17.31 -19.18 -9.87
N MET A 123 16.87 -17.97 -9.51
CA MET A 123 16.36 -17.00 -10.47
C MET A 123 17.51 -16.26 -11.13
N GLU A 124 17.43 -16.08 -12.45
CA GLU A 124 18.37 -15.22 -13.17
C GLU A 124 18.16 -13.74 -12.77
N PRO A 125 19.23 -12.94 -12.60
CA PRO A 125 19.12 -11.53 -12.23
C PRO A 125 18.23 -10.71 -13.18
N THR A 126 18.22 -11.06 -14.46
CA THR A 126 17.36 -10.44 -15.49
C THR A 126 15.87 -10.68 -15.24
N HIS A 127 15.48 -11.87 -14.79
CA HIS A 127 14.10 -12.17 -14.42
C HIS A 127 13.68 -11.36 -13.19
N LEU A 128 14.56 -11.24 -12.19
CA LEU A 128 14.28 -10.39 -11.02
C LEU A 128 14.17 -8.91 -11.41
N MET A 129 15.03 -8.43 -12.30
CA MET A 129 14.94 -7.07 -12.83
C MET A 129 13.57 -6.82 -13.49
N ASN A 130 13.05 -7.76 -14.27
CA ASN A 130 11.74 -7.63 -14.90
C ASN A 130 10.59 -7.58 -13.87
N LEU A 131 10.65 -8.44 -12.84
CA LEU A 131 9.69 -8.38 -11.72
C LEU A 131 9.75 -7.02 -11.01
N MET A 132 10.95 -6.51 -10.76
CA MET A 132 11.13 -5.21 -10.14
C MET A 132 10.62 -4.08 -11.03
N SER A 133 10.86 -4.11 -12.35
CA SER A 133 10.31 -3.12 -13.29
C SER A 133 8.79 -3.07 -13.21
N ARG A 134 8.14 -4.24 -13.18
CA ARG A 134 6.69 -4.31 -13.04
C ARG A 134 6.20 -3.78 -11.69
N ALA A 135 6.93 -4.04 -10.62
CA ALA A 135 6.61 -3.46 -9.31
C ALA A 135 6.78 -1.93 -9.30
N ASP A 136 7.82 -1.40 -9.95
CA ASP A 136 8.07 0.05 -10.09
C ASP A 136 6.92 0.76 -10.83
N GLU A 137 6.41 0.14 -11.90
CA GLU A 137 5.23 0.61 -12.62
C GLU A 137 3.99 0.70 -11.71
N LEU A 138 3.74 -0.33 -10.92
CA LEU A 138 2.61 -0.36 -9.99
C LEU A 138 2.77 0.69 -8.88
N LEU A 139 3.98 0.92 -8.39
CA LEU A 139 4.26 1.99 -7.42
C LEU A 139 3.93 3.37 -7.99
N LEU A 140 4.27 3.63 -9.26
CA LEU A 140 3.87 4.86 -9.95
C LEU A 140 2.35 4.98 -10.07
N GLN A 141 1.66 3.90 -10.41
CA GLN A 141 0.19 3.90 -10.51
C GLN A 141 -0.46 4.19 -9.16
N ILE A 142 -0.04 3.50 -8.09
CA ILE A 142 -0.56 3.73 -6.73
C ILE A 142 -0.24 5.17 -6.28
N SER A 143 0.96 5.67 -6.55
CA SER A 143 1.33 7.05 -6.21
C SER A 143 0.41 8.09 -6.88
N ARG A 144 -0.07 7.83 -8.10
CA ARG A 144 -1.04 8.72 -8.76
C ARG A 144 -2.40 8.67 -8.06
N LEU A 145 -2.85 7.50 -7.62
CA LEU A 145 -4.10 7.34 -6.87
C LEU A 145 -4.05 8.00 -5.49
N LEU A 146 -2.87 8.08 -4.88
CA LEU A 146 -2.69 8.77 -3.62
C LEU A 146 -2.85 10.29 -3.75
N GLU A 147 -2.67 10.88 -4.93
CA GLU A 147 -2.86 12.32 -5.21
C GLU A 147 -2.21 13.21 -4.13
N LEU A 148 -1.00 12.87 -3.72
CA LEU A 148 -0.35 13.56 -2.61
C LEU A 148 0.03 15.00 -3.00
N PRO A 149 -0.08 15.96 -2.07
CA PRO A 149 0.32 17.34 -2.30
C PRO A 149 1.85 17.55 -2.32
N TYR A 150 2.62 16.49 -2.06
CA TYR A 150 4.09 16.50 -1.98
C TYR A 150 4.71 15.65 -3.09
N GLU A 151 6.05 15.54 -3.10
CA GLU A 151 6.78 14.80 -4.13
C GLU A 151 6.23 13.36 -4.31
N PRO A 152 5.69 13.04 -5.50
CA PRO A 152 5.18 11.70 -5.77
C PRO A 152 6.34 10.72 -5.90
N TYR A 153 6.01 9.43 -5.78
CA TYR A 153 6.97 8.34 -6.02
C TYR A 153 7.69 8.53 -7.36
N GLN A 154 9.00 8.40 -7.35
CA GLN A 154 9.85 8.47 -8.54
C GLN A 154 10.33 7.07 -8.91
N SER A 155 10.14 6.72 -10.17
CA SER A 155 10.61 5.46 -10.76
C SER A 155 12.10 5.27 -10.49
N VAL A 156 12.45 4.13 -9.89
CA VAL A 156 13.85 3.78 -9.61
C VAL A 156 14.46 3.04 -10.80
N ILE A 157 13.62 2.37 -11.60
CA ILE A 157 14.07 1.60 -12.75
C ILE A 157 13.94 2.45 -14.00
N LYS A 158 15.08 2.96 -14.48
CA LYS A 158 15.16 3.63 -15.77
C LYS A 158 14.86 2.63 -16.88
N TYR A 159 13.78 2.83 -17.62
CA TYR A 159 13.56 2.16 -18.89
C TYR A 159 14.74 2.51 -19.81
N ARG A 160 15.50 1.52 -20.27
CA ARG A 160 16.25 1.71 -21.50
C ARG A 160 15.21 1.76 -22.61
N THR A 161 14.89 2.95 -23.10
CA THR A 161 14.36 3.08 -24.45
C THR A 161 15.42 2.51 -25.38
N CYS A 162 15.17 1.31 -25.91
CA CYS A 162 15.90 0.79 -27.05
C CYS A 162 15.66 1.69 -28.27
#